data_AF-A0ABD6AEG3-F1
#
_entry.id   AF-A0ABD6AEG3-F1
#
_cell.length_a   1.000
_cell.length_b   1.000
_cell.length_c   1.000
_cell.angle_alpha   90.00
_cell.angle_beta   90.00
_cell.angle_gamma   90.00
#
_symmetry.space_group_name_H-M   'P 1'
#
loop_
_entity.id
_entity.type
_entity.pdbx_description
1 polymer ?
#
loop_
_entity_poly.entity_id
_entity_poly.type
_entity_poly.pdbx_seq_one_letter_code
_entity_poly.pdbx_strand_id
1 'polypeptide(L)'
;MGELAWEEFANCVDTSPVFVSVGSTEQHGLHLPLNVDTVLTVEFTTRAAQCVNGLVAPLLPFGFKSQPESGGGRTSLGPRILTGARSDDRSEM
;
A
#
# COMPACT_ATOMS: atom_id res chain seq x y z
N MET A 1 4.19 -5.23 -11.39
CA MET A 1 3.93 -4.13 -12.32
C MET A 1 5.17 -3.27 -12.60
N GLY A 2 5.98 -2.92 -11.59
CA GLY A 2 7.22 -2.14 -11.81
C GLY A 2 8.30 -2.82 -12.66
N GLU A 3 8.21 -4.15 -12.81
CA GLU A 3 9.10 -4.97 -13.64
C GLU A 3 8.61 -5.14 -15.09
N LEU A 4 7.43 -4.60 -15.44
CA LEU A 4 6.86 -4.71 -16.79
C LEU A 4 7.20 -3.49 -17.62
N ALA A 5 7.50 -3.71 -18.90
CA ALA A 5 7.45 -2.65 -19.89
C ALA A 5 5.99 -2.17 -20.09
N TRP A 6 5.84 -0.92 -20.54
CA TRP A 6 4.51 -0.30 -20.71
C TRP A 6 3.57 -1.12 -21.62
N GLU A 7 4.09 -1.67 -22.72
CA GLU A 7 3.29 -2.47 -23.65
C GLU A 7 2.79 -3.77 -23.01
N GLU A 8 3.63 -4.44 -22.22
CA GLU A 8 3.28 -5.67 -21.50
C GLU A 8 2.15 -5.39 -20.49
N PHE A 9 2.23 -4.25 -19.80
CA PHE A 9 1.17 -3.80 -18.91
C PHE A 9 -0.14 -3.50 -19.65
N ALA A 10 -0.07 -2.74 -20.75
CA ALA A 10 -1.24 -2.39 -21.54
C ALA A 10 -1.99 -3.63 -22.07
N ASN A 11 -1.26 -4.72 -22.36
CA ASN A 11 -1.85 -5.95 -22.86
C ASN A 11 -2.59 -6.79 -21.79
N CYS A 12 -2.37 -6.55 -20.50
CA CYS A 12 -2.91 -7.42 -19.43
C CYS A 12 -3.75 -6.69 -18.38
N VAL A 13 -3.72 -5.36 -18.32
CA VAL A 13 -4.38 -4.57 -17.26
C VAL A 13 -5.90 -4.79 -17.20
N ASP A 14 -6.58 -4.90 -18.34
CA ASP A 14 -8.05 -5.00 -18.39
C ASP A 14 -8.56 -6.38 -17.95
N THR A 15 -7.68 -7.40 -17.93
CA THR A 15 -8.04 -8.79 -17.67
C THR A 15 -7.45 -9.33 -16.37
N SER A 16 -6.54 -8.58 -15.74
CA SER A 16 -5.80 -9.04 -14.55
C SER A 16 -6.20 -8.22 -13.32
N PRO A 17 -6.55 -8.86 -12.18
CA PRO A 17 -6.79 -8.14 -10.94
C PRO A 17 -5.50 -7.45 -10.46
N VAL A 18 -5.62 -6.22 -9.94
CA VAL A 18 -4.50 -5.44 -9.42
C VAL A 18 -4.52 -5.43 -7.90
N PHE A 19 -3.43 -5.90 -7.29
CA PHE A 19 -3.18 -5.86 -5.86
C PHE A 19 -2.35 -4.63 -5.52
N VAL A 20 -2.84 -3.84 -4.56
CA VAL A 20 -2.14 -2.66 -4.05
C VAL A 20 -1.63 -2.96 -2.65
N SER A 21 -0.31 -3.06 -2.51
CA SER A 21 0.33 -3.35 -1.23
C SER A 21 0.50 -2.06 -0.42
N VAL A 22 -0.09 -2.00 0.77
CA VAL A 22 0.06 -0.88 1.71
C VAL A 22 0.72 -1.38 2.98
N GLY A 23 1.90 -0.87 3.28
CA GLY A 23 2.65 -1.17 4.49
C GLY A 23 2.63 -0.02 5.49
N SER A 24 3.37 -0.17 6.58
CA SER A 24 3.63 0.89 7.55
C SER A 24 5.06 0.79 8.08
N THR A 25 5.50 1.88 8.72
CA THR A 25 6.68 1.92 9.58
C THR A 25 6.21 2.19 11.01
N GLU A 26 6.08 1.14 11.80
CA GLU A 26 5.49 1.15 13.15
C GLU A 26 6.32 0.29 14.10
N GLN A 27 6.27 0.55 15.41
CA GLN A 27 6.94 -0.32 16.37
C GLN A 27 6.16 -1.61 16.62
N HIS A 28 6.85 -2.74 16.61
CA HIS A 28 6.31 -4.05 16.97
C HIS A 28 6.97 -4.60 18.25
N GLY A 29 7.40 -3.69 19.13
CA GLY A 29 8.18 -3.99 20.34
C GLY A 29 9.67 -4.25 20.07
N LEU A 30 10.45 -4.51 21.13
CA LEU A 30 11.93 -4.65 21.05
C LEU A 30 12.43 -5.86 20.25
N HIS A 31 11.54 -6.75 19.83
CA HIS A 31 11.87 -8.04 19.24
C HIS A 31 11.62 -8.09 17.72
N LEU A 32 11.00 -7.06 17.14
CA LEU A 32 10.65 -7.02 15.72
C LEU A 32 11.08 -5.71 15.05
N PRO A 33 11.45 -5.76 13.76
CA PRO A 33 11.75 -4.57 12.97
C PRO A 33 10.54 -3.64 12.80
N LEU A 34 10.78 -2.39 12.38
CA LEU A 34 9.70 -1.40 12.19
C LEU A 34 8.86 -1.62 10.92
N ASN A 35 9.27 -2.51 10.03
CA ASN A 35 8.68 -2.69 8.69
C ASN A 35 7.88 -3.99 8.55
N VAL A 36 7.50 -4.63 9.66
CA VAL A 36 6.81 -5.94 9.63
C VAL A 36 5.57 -5.90 8.74
N ASP A 37 4.73 -4.87 8.86
CA ASP A 37 3.50 -4.73 8.06
C ASP A 37 3.81 -4.65 6.57
N THR A 38 4.91 -3.97 6.22
CA THR A 38 5.39 -3.85 4.85
C THR A 38 5.82 -5.21 4.30
N VAL A 39 6.66 -5.94 5.05
CA VAL A 39 7.18 -7.25 4.63
C VAL A 39 6.04 -8.25 4.42
N LEU A 40 5.11 -8.33 5.37
CA LEU A 40 3.98 -9.24 5.30
C LEU A 40 3.07 -8.91 4.11
N THR A 41 2.72 -7.64 3.93
CA THR A 41 1.79 -7.23 2.86
C THR A 41 2.37 -7.49 1.48
N VAL A 42 3.66 -7.20 1.26
CA VAL A 42 4.33 -7.51 -0.02
C VAL A 42 4.28 -9.01 -0.30
N GLU A 43 4.58 -9.85 0.68
CA GLU A 43 4.58 -11.30 0.49
C GLU A 43 3.17 -11.84 0.18
N PHE A 44 2.16 -11.40 0.93
CA PHE A 44 0.78 -11.83 0.70
C PHE A 44 0.26 -11.42 -0.68
N THR A 45 0.44 -10.15 -1.05
CA THR A 45 0.00 -9.63 -2.35
C THR A 45 0.72 -10.33 -3.51
N THR A 46 2.02 -10.58 -3.38
CA THR A 46 2.81 -11.30 -4.39
C THR A 46 2.30 -12.73 -4.59
N ARG A 47 2.11 -13.50 -3.51
CA ARG A 47 1.59 -14.87 -3.61
C ARG A 47 0.15 -14.91 -4.11
N ALA A 48 -0.70 -14.00 -3.64
CA ALA A 48 -2.08 -13.92 -4.08
C ALA A 48 -2.17 -13.63 -5.59
N ALA A 49 -1.37 -12.68 -6.08
CA ALA A 49 -1.30 -12.35 -7.51
C ALA A 49 -0.84 -13.55 -8.35
N GLN A 50 0.16 -14.31 -7.87
CA GLN A 50 0.60 -15.53 -8.55
C GLN A 50 -0.52 -16.58 -8.67
N CYS A 51 -1.38 -16.72 -7.66
CA CYS A 51 -2.48 -17.69 -7.68
C CYS A 51 -3.59 -17.35 -8.69
N VAL A 52 -3.80 -16.07 -9.00
CA VAL A 52 -4.90 -15.60 -9.85
C VAL A 52 -4.44 -14.94 -11.15
N ASN A 53 -3.15 -15.05 -11.46
CA ASN A 53 -2.50 -14.36 -12.59
C ASN A 53 -2.76 -12.84 -12.57
N GLY A 54 -2.66 -12.24 -11.38
CA GLY A 54 -2.86 -10.81 -11.13
C GLY A 54 -1.57 -9.99 -11.19
N LEU A 55 -1.74 -8.67 -11.11
CA LEU A 55 -0.66 -7.68 -11.10
C LEU A 55 -0.46 -7.13 -9.69
N VAL A 56 0.79 -6.90 -9.28
CA VAL A 56 1.10 -6.19 -8.03
C VAL A 56 1.61 -4.79 -8.37
N ALA A 57 0.92 -3.78 -7.86
CA ALA A 57 1.31 -2.38 -7.94
C ALA A 57 2.51 -2.10 -7.01
N PRO A 58 3.28 -1.02 -7.23
CA PRO A 58 4.33 -0.62 -6.31
C PRO A 58 3.83 -0.47 -4.87
N LEU A 59 4.66 -0.88 -3.90
CA LEU A 59 4.38 -0.75 -2.47
C LEU A 59 4.15 0.72 -2.08
N LEU A 60 3.11 0.96 -1.28
CA LEU A 60 2.92 2.19 -0.52
C LEU A 60 3.44 1.98 0.91
N PRO A 61 4.65 2.45 1.28
CA PRO A 61 5.31 2.07 2.53
C PRO A 61 4.81 2.85 3.76
N PHE A 62 3.69 3.56 3.64
CA PHE A 62 3.15 4.43 4.67
C PHE A 62 1.71 4.04 4.99
N GLY A 63 1.49 3.63 6.23
CA GLY A 63 0.18 3.26 6.76
C GLY A 63 -0.49 4.43 7.47
N PHE A 64 -1.73 4.19 7.89
CA PHE A 64 -2.49 5.12 8.71
C PHE A 64 -1.89 5.27 10.12
N LYS A 65 -2.24 6.35 10.82
CA LYS A 65 -1.75 6.61 12.18
C LYS A 65 -1.97 5.43 13.14
N SER A 66 -0.88 5.04 13.79
CA SER A 66 -0.81 4.10 14.92
C SER A 66 -1.64 4.57 16.12
N GLN A 67 -2.09 3.63 16.95
CA GLN A 67 -2.78 3.90 18.22
C GLN A 67 -1.89 4.79 19.14
N PRO A 68 -2.44 5.80 19.85
CA PRO A 68 -1.65 6.75 20.65
C PRO A 68 -0.74 6.12 21.72
N GLU A 69 -1.07 4.91 22.18
CA GLU A 69 -0.38 4.18 23.25
C GLU A 69 0.82 3.36 22.73
N SER A 70 1.00 3.26 21.40
CA SER A 70 2.05 2.43 20.78
C SER A 70 3.40 3.13 20.68
N GLY A 71 3.73 4.16 21.47
CA GLY A 71 5.11 4.66 21.70
C GLY A 71 6.03 5.03 20.51
N GLY A 72 5.59 4.87 19.26
CA GLY A 72 6.41 4.94 18.04
C GLY A 72 6.27 6.26 17.30
N GLY A 73 7.39 6.76 16.77
CA GLY A 73 7.53 8.10 16.18
C GLY A 73 6.54 8.47 15.05
N ARG A 74 6.50 9.77 14.75
CA ARG A 74 5.62 10.47 13.79
C ARG A 74 5.88 10.12 12.30
N THR A 75 5.99 8.85 11.92
CA THR A 75 6.21 8.41 10.52
C THR A 75 4.94 8.02 9.77
N SER A 76 3.77 8.03 10.41
CA SER A 76 2.49 7.81 9.74
C SER A 76 2.00 9.05 9.00
N LEU A 77 1.60 8.88 7.74
CA LEU A 77 0.97 9.93 6.95
C LEU A 77 -0.42 10.22 7.50
N GLY A 78 -0.79 11.50 7.55
CA GLY A 78 -2.13 11.89 8.00
C GLY A 78 -3.23 11.32 7.07
N PRO A 79 -4.46 11.11 7.59
CA PRO A 79 -5.61 10.58 6.85
C PRO A 79 -5.78 11.16 5.44
N ARG A 80 -5.58 12.47 5.30
CA ARG A 80 -5.78 13.21 4.06
C ARG A 80 -4.82 12.84 2.93
N ILE A 81 -3.63 12.32 3.26
CA ILE A 81 -2.64 11.93 2.25
C ILE A 81 -2.92 10.50 1.74
N LEU A 82 -3.44 9.62 2.60
CA LEU A 82 -3.73 8.23 2.26
C LEU A 82 -5.07 8.05 1.53
N THR A 83 -6.06 8.88 1.81
CA THR A 83 -7.39 8.80 1.16
C THR A 83 -7.43 9.46 -0.23
N GLY A 84 -6.40 10.23 -0.59
CA GLY A 84 -6.41 11.08 -1.78
C GLY A 84 -7.35 12.28 -1.62
N ALA A 85 -6.97 13.44 -2.14
CA ALA A 85 -7.91 14.55 -2.26
C ALA A 85 -9.02 14.12 -3.24
N ARG A 86 -10.24 13.93 -2.73
CA ARG A 86 -11.43 13.84 -3.58
C ARG A 86 -11.45 15.09 -4.44
N SER A 87 -11.23 14.95 -5.75
CA SER A 87 -11.57 15.99 -6.72
C SER A 87 -13.09 16.00 -6.82
N ASP A 88 -13.75 16.72 -5.91
CA ASP A 88 -15.10 17.26 -6.09
C ASP A 88 -15.49 18.00 -4.80
N ASP A 89 -15.24 19.31 -4.81
CA ASP A 89 -16.10 20.26 -4.10
C ASP A 89 -16.19 21.55 -4.93
N ARG A 90 -16.98 21.46 -6.01
CA ARG A 90 -17.67 22.61 -6.61
C ARG A 90 -19.16 22.44 -6.33
N SER A 91 -19.57 22.57 -5.08
CA SER A 91 -20.92 23.07 -4.78
C SER A 91 -21.04 23.35 -3.29
N GLU A 92 -20.70 24.56 -2.88
CA GLU A 92 -21.52 25.29 -1.93
C GLU A 92 -21.27 26.80 -2.11
N MET A 93 -22.40 27.51 -2.06
CA MET A 93 -22.63 28.93 -2.32
C MET A 93 -22.24 29.77 -1.12
#